data_AF-A0A7Y3DHK5-F1
#
_entry.id   AF-A0A7Y3DHK5-F1
#
_cell.length_a   1.000
_cell.length_b   1.000
_cell.length_c   1.000
_cell.angle_alpha   90.00
_cell.angle_beta   90.00
_cell.angle_gamma   90.00
#
_symmetry.space_group_name_H-M   'P 1'
#
loop_
_entity.id
_entity.type
_entity.pdbx_description
1 polymer ?
#
loop_
_entity_poly.entity_id
_entity_poly.type
_entity_poly.pdbx_seq_one_letter_code
_entity_poly.pdbx_strand_id
1 'polypeptide(L)'
;MESDNGPVIGRRKLIALIAGTVLLVISYAGILGAFVASGLDDGPNPGPPLALGMALLPIVFAAVAYLSLHPRAGTAVLKAVGLFFLFAVPISALAQDAVTGLVAGFGAGAVVTVDRLPMHTWKSRAIAVGATVFYVFILVRIIPPLGVASAPLLPFTAVAMADYIAEQRTQPGNESAGGQVA
;
A
#
# COMPACT_ATOMS: atom_id res chain seq x y z
N MET A 1 15.04 -35.85 -2.09
CA MET A 1 14.45 -34.89 -3.03
C MET A 1 13.78 -33.83 -2.19
N GLU A 2 14.56 -32.87 -1.71
CA GLU A 2 14.06 -31.72 -0.96
C GLU A 2 13.43 -30.79 -2.01
N SER A 3 12.10 -30.63 -2.00
CA SER A 3 11.49 -29.52 -2.74
C SER A 3 11.92 -28.26 -2.01
N ASP A 4 12.96 -27.59 -2.50
CA ASP A 4 13.34 -26.25 -2.06
C ASP A 4 12.23 -25.27 -2.49
N ASN A 5 11.15 -25.28 -1.70
CA ASN A 5 10.10 -24.29 -1.75
C ASN A 5 10.60 -23.07 -0.98
N GLY A 6 11.61 -22.40 -1.55
CA GLY A 6 12.03 -21.09 -1.07
C GLY A 6 10.80 -20.18 -0.94
N PRO A 7 10.73 -19.32 0.09
CA PRO A 7 9.55 -18.50 0.32
C PRO A 7 9.21 -17.69 -0.93
N VAL A 8 7.97 -17.84 -1.41
CA VAL A 8 7.41 -17.22 -2.63
C VAL A 8 7.68 -15.70 -2.63
N ILE A 9 7.63 -15.08 -1.44
CA ILE A 9 8.11 -13.72 -1.20
C ILE A 9 9.50 -13.78 -0.55
N GLY A 10 10.52 -13.27 -1.23
CA GLY A 10 11.87 -13.20 -0.67
C GLY A 10 11.91 -12.47 0.69
N ARG A 11 12.66 -13.00 1.66
CA ARG A 11 12.75 -12.49 3.05
C ARG A 11 12.96 -10.97 3.16
N ARG A 12 13.74 -10.38 2.24
CA ARG A 12 13.99 -8.93 2.20
C ARG A 12 12.74 -8.13 1.83
N LYS A 13 11.94 -8.62 0.89
CA LYS A 13 10.67 -8.01 0.47
C LYS A 13 9.63 -8.06 1.59
N LEU A 14 9.59 -9.16 2.35
CA LEU A 14 8.76 -9.27 3.55
C LEU A 14 9.16 -8.24 4.62
N ILE A 15 10.46 -8.11 4.90
CA ILE A 15 10.96 -7.10 5.86
C ILE A 15 10.62 -5.69 5.39
N ALA A 16 10.77 -5.39 4.09
CA ALA A 16 10.41 -4.10 3.50
C ALA A 16 8.92 -3.78 3.70
N LEU A 17 8.04 -4.77 3.48
CA LEU A 17 6.59 -4.62 3.67
C LEU A 17 6.22 -4.42 5.14
N ILE A 18 6.80 -5.20 6.06
CA ILE A 18 6.54 -5.06 7.49
C ILE A 18 7.03 -3.69 7.99
N ALA A 19 8.28 -3.33 7.71
CA ALA A 19 8.86 -2.05 8.12
C ALA A 19 8.08 -0.86 7.51
N GLY A 20 7.74 -0.95 6.22
CA GLY A 20 6.90 0.02 5.55
C GLY A 20 5.54 0.16 6.21
N THR A 21 4.88 -0.95 6.54
CA THR A 21 3.54 -0.95 7.15
C THR A 21 3.57 -0.31 8.54
N VAL A 22 4.58 -0.61 9.36
CA VAL A 22 4.73 0.02 10.69
C VAL A 22 4.88 1.53 10.56
N LEU A 23 5.77 2.00 9.67
CA LEU A 23 5.95 3.43 9.42
C LEU A 23 4.67 4.08 8.86
N LEU A 24 3.96 3.37 7.98
CA LEU A 24 2.72 3.84 7.37
C LEU A 24 1.65 4.02 8.44
N VAL A 25 1.47 3.06 9.36
CA VAL A 25 0.51 3.19 10.47
C VAL A 25 0.77 4.45 11.29
N ILE A 26 2.03 4.75 11.61
CA ILE A 26 2.41 5.95 12.38
C ILE A 26 2.13 7.22 11.56
N SER A 27 2.54 7.25 10.30
CA SER A 27 2.29 8.38 9.39
C SER A 27 0.79 8.65 9.22
N TYR A 28 0.01 7.60 8.95
CA TYR A 28 -1.44 7.63 8.82
C TYR A 28 -2.12 8.13 10.08
N ALA A 29 -1.73 7.64 11.26
CA ALA A 29 -2.29 8.09 12.53
C ALA A 29 -2.04 9.59 12.77
N GLY A 30 -0.85 10.09 12.43
CA GLY A 30 -0.53 11.53 12.53
C GLY A 30 -1.40 12.38 11.59
N ILE A 31 -1.48 12.01 10.31
CA ILE A 31 -2.28 12.76 9.33
C ILE A 31 -3.77 12.70 9.68
N LEU A 32 -4.30 11.51 9.97
CA LEU A 32 -5.71 11.35 10.33
C LEU A 32 -6.06 12.06 11.64
N GLY A 33 -5.19 11.94 12.66
CA GLY A 33 -5.38 12.62 13.94
C GLY A 33 -5.48 14.14 13.78
N ALA A 34 -4.70 14.71 12.87
CA ALA A 34 -4.82 16.13 12.53
C ALA A 34 -6.16 16.49 11.88
N PHE A 35 -6.65 15.67 10.93
CA PHE A 35 -7.95 15.89 10.32
C PHE A 35 -9.09 15.79 11.34
N VAL A 36 -9.04 14.80 12.24
CA VAL A 36 -10.02 14.65 13.32
C VAL A 36 -9.96 15.86 14.25
N ALA A 37 -8.77 16.27 14.68
CA ALA A 37 -8.60 17.43 15.56
C ALA A 37 -9.10 18.74 14.91
N SER A 38 -8.93 18.90 13.60
CA SER A 38 -9.42 20.09 12.87
C SER A 38 -10.94 20.19 12.76
N GLY A 39 -11.67 19.09 13.01
CA GLY A 39 -13.13 19.05 12.99
C GLY A 39 -13.79 19.27 14.36
N LEU A 40 -13.02 19.52 15.42
CA LEU A 40 -13.51 19.72 16.79
C LEU A 40 -13.35 21.19 17.20
N ASP A 41 -14.41 21.78 17.74
CA ASP A 41 -14.42 23.20 18.15
C ASP A 41 -13.38 23.52 19.25
N ASP A 42 -13.18 22.60 20.21
CA ASP A 42 -12.14 22.67 21.26
C ASP A 42 -11.07 21.57 21.07
N GLY A 43 -10.75 21.25 19.81
CA GLY A 43 -9.77 20.22 19.46
C GLY A 43 -8.33 20.57 19.87
N PRO A 44 -7.47 19.55 20.15
CA PRO A 44 -6.03 19.76 20.25
C PRO A 44 -5.46 20.39 18.97
N ASN A 45 -4.32 21.09 19.05
CA ASN A 45 -3.68 21.67 17.87
C ASN A 45 -3.37 20.59 16.81
N PRO A 46 -3.93 20.67 15.58
CA PRO A 46 -3.73 19.66 14.54
C PRO A 46 -2.34 19.75 13.86
N GLY A 47 -1.61 20.86 14.05
CA GLY A 47 -0.33 21.13 13.38
C GLY A 47 0.75 20.08 13.68
N PRO A 48 1.09 19.78 14.95
CA PRO A 48 2.09 18.79 15.30
C PRO A 48 1.84 17.37 14.75
N PRO A 49 0.64 16.75 14.93
CA PRO A 49 0.40 15.42 14.38
C PRO A 49 0.41 15.43 12.84
N LEU A 50 -0.06 16.50 12.20
CA LEU A 50 0.03 16.64 10.74
C LEU A 50 1.50 16.69 10.28
N ALA A 51 2.31 17.54 10.89
CA ALA A 51 3.71 17.70 10.55
C ALA A 51 4.48 16.38 10.71
N LEU A 52 4.23 15.65 11.80
CA LEU A 52 4.82 14.32 12.01
C LEU A 52 4.38 13.33 10.91
N GLY A 53 3.08 13.26 10.65
CA GLY A 53 2.52 12.36 9.64
C GLY A 53 3.09 12.63 8.24
N MET A 54 3.16 13.91 7.87
CA MET A 54 3.71 14.37 6.58
C MET A 54 5.23 14.22 6.48
N ALA A 55 5.97 14.42 7.57
CA ALA A 55 7.42 14.19 7.60
C ALA A 55 7.77 12.70 7.47
N LEU A 56 6.94 11.81 8.01
CA LEU A 56 7.11 10.36 7.90
C LEU A 56 6.76 9.83 6.51
N LEU A 57 5.89 10.50 5.77
CA LEU A 57 5.42 10.05 4.45
C LEU A 57 6.56 9.72 3.45
N PRO A 58 7.55 10.60 3.19
CA PRO A 58 8.68 10.25 2.34
C PRO A 58 9.55 9.13 2.94
N ILE A 59 9.61 9.02 4.28
CA ILE A 59 10.37 7.99 4.98
C ILE A 59 9.72 6.61 4.78
N VAL A 60 8.39 6.53 4.82
CA VAL A 60 7.62 5.30 4.51
C VAL A 60 7.99 4.80 3.12
N PHE A 61 7.92 5.68 2.11
CA PHE A 61 8.23 5.31 0.73
C PHE A 61 9.71 4.99 0.54
N ALA A 62 10.61 5.71 1.21
CA ALA A 62 12.04 5.41 1.18
C ALA A 62 12.33 4.03 1.79
N ALA A 63 11.78 3.72 2.97
CA ALA A 63 11.95 2.41 3.60
C ALA A 63 11.53 1.29 2.65
N VAL A 64 10.36 1.40 2.01
CA VAL A 64 9.89 0.39 1.05
C VAL A 64 10.80 0.32 -0.18
N ALA A 65 11.15 1.45 -0.80
CA ALA A 65 11.94 1.47 -2.03
C ALA A 65 13.38 0.96 -1.84
N TYR A 66 14.05 1.37 -0.75
CA TYR A 66 15.43 0.96 -0.48
C TYR A 66 15.51 -0.48 0.05
N LEU A 67 14.59 -0.90 0.93
CA LEU A 67 14.58 -2.27 1.45
C LEU A 67 14.16 -3.30 0.39
N SER A 68 13.35 -2.88 -0.59
CA SER A 68 13.01 -3.73 -1.75
C SER A 68 14.05 -3.72 -2.87
N LEU A 69 15.18 -3.00 -2.72
CA LEU A 69 16.27 -2.90 -3.71
C LEU A 69 15.84 -2.31 -5.06
N HIS A 70 14.93 -1.35 -5.04
CA HIS A 70 14.42 -0.77 -6.26
C HIS A 70 15.54 -0.04 -7.06
N PRO A 71 15.74 -0.33 -8.37
CA PRO A 71 16.88 0.16 -9.15
C PRO A 71 16.95 1.69 -9.28
N ARG A 72 15.84 2.39 -9.02
CA ARG A 72 15.74 3.86 -9.02
C ARG A 72 15.02 4.37 -7.77
N ALA A 73 15.42 3.88 -6.60
CA ALA A 73 14.77 4.17 -5.32
C ALA A 73 14.45 5.67 -5.10
N GLY A 74 15.43 6.57 -5.28
CA GLY A 74 15.21 8.02 -5.08
C GLY A 74 14.12 8.61 -5.99
N THR A 75 14.13 8.28 -7.28
CA THR A 75 13.09 8.75 -8.22
C THR A 75 11.73 8.13 -7.92
N ALA A 76 11.70 6.88 -7.47
CA ALA A 76 10.46 6.22 -7.08
C ALA A 76 9.84 6.84 -5.84
N VAL A 77 10.64 7.21 -4.84
CA VAL A 77 10.16 7.95 -3.66
C VAL A 77 9.55 9.28 -4.08
N LEU A 78 10.23 10.05 -4.91
CA LEU A 78 9.71 11.35 -5.37
C LEU A 78 8.39 11.18 -6.15
N LYS A 79 8.32 10.18 -7.03
CA LYS A 79 7.07 9.83 -7.73
C LYS A 79 5.97 9.40 -6.78
N ALA A 80 6.28 8.59 -5.77
CA ALA A 80 5.32 8.11 -4.79
C ALA A 80 4.77 9.23 -3.92
N VAL A 81 5.60 10.18 -3.51
CA VAL A 81 5.15 11.40 -2.81
C VAL A 81 4.21 12.20 -3.71
N GLY A 82 4.59 12.43 -4.98
CA GLY A 82 3.73 13.13 -5.93
C GLY A 82 2.39 12.43 -6.18
N LEU A 83 2.43 11.11 -6.36
CA LEU A 83 1.25 10.26 -6.53
C LEU A 83 0.37 10.21 -5.29
N PHE A 84 0.96 10.25 -4.10
CA PHE A 84 0.22 10.35 -2.87
C PHE A 84 -0.67 11.59 -2.89
N PHE A 85 -0.11 12.78 -3.15
CA PHE A 85 -0.94 14.00 -3.19
C PHE A 85 -1.93 13.98 -4.35
N LEU A 86 -1.50 13.51 -5.51
CA LEU A 86 -2.32 13.42 -6.71
C LEU A 86 -3.58 12.58 -6.50
N PHE A 87 -3.51 11.52 -5.68
CA PHE A 87 -4.66 10.67 -5.40
C PHE A 87 -5.34 10.99 -4.06
N ALA A 88 -4.59 11.28 -3.00
CA ALA A 88 -5.16 11.49 -1.68
C ALA A 88 -6.08 12.69 -1.61
N VAL A 89 -5.71 13.80 -2.26
CA VAL A 89 -6.53 15.03 -2.25
C VAL A 89 -7.85 14.84 -3.01
N PRO A 90 -7.86 14.47 -4.31
CA PRO A 90 -9.12 14.36 -5.04
C PRO A 90 -9.98 13.20 -4.55
N ILE A 91 -9.39 12.07 -4.14
CA ILE A 91 -10.19 10.95 -3.61
C ILE A 91 -10.80 11.32 -2.26
N SER A 92 -10.08 12.01 -1.37
CA SER A 92 -10.68 12.54 -0.13
C SER A 92 -11.86 13.47 -0.44
N ALA A 93 -11.69 14.36 -1.44
CA ALA A 93 -12.75 15.28 -1.84
C ALA A 93 -13.96 14.56 -2.46
N LEU A 94 -13.75 13.54 -3.28
CA LEU A 94 -14.84 12.76 -3.88
C LEU A 94 -15.55 11.89 -2.84
N ALA A 95 -14.80 11.28 -1.93
CA ALA A 95 -15.32 10.41 -0.89
C ALA A 95 -15.89 11.19 0.31
N GLN A 96 -15.60 12.48 0.45
CA GLN A 96 -15.96 13.29 1.62
C GLN A 96 -15.42 12.70 2.94
N ASP A 97 -14.31 11.95 2.87
CA ASP A 97 -13.62 11.38 4.03
C ASP A 97 -12.11 11.28 3.79
N ALA A 98 -11.31 11.59 4.81
CA ALA A 98 -9.85 11.57 4.71
C ALA A 98 -9.28 10.15 4.60
N VAL A 99 -9.95 9.16 5.19
CA VAL A 99 -9.47 7.77 5.27
C VAL A 99 -9.31 7.17 3.88
N THR A 100 -10.34 7.27 3.05
CA THR A 100 -10.35 6.72 1.69
C THR A 100 -9.27 7.36 0.82
N GLY A 101 -9.10 8.68 0.92
CA GLY A 101 -8.05 9.38 0.19
C GLY A 101 -6.65 9.00 0.66
N LEU A 102 -6.40 8.89 1.97
CA LEU A 102 -5.11 8.44 2.48
C LEU A 102 -4.75 7.03 1.97
N VAL A 103 -5.71 6.10 1.99
CA VAL A 103 -5.53 4.75 1.44
C VAL A 103 -5.20 4.79 -0.05
N ALA A 104 -5.90 5.63 -0.83
CA ALA A 104 -5.62 5.80 -2.25
C ALA A 104 -4.22 6.38 -2.51
N GLY A 105 -3.81 7.39 -1.73
CA GLY A 105 -2.48 8.00 -1.84
C GLY A 105 -1.35 7.03 -1.49
N PHE A 106 -1.45 6.35 -0.34
CA PHE A 106 -0.45 5.36 0.07
C PHE A 106 -0.40 4.18 -0.89
N GLY A 107 -1.56 3.69 -1.36
CA GLY A 107 -1.64 2.64 -2.37
C GLY A 107 -1.01 3.05 -3.70
N ALA A 108 -1.31 4.24 -4.20
CA ALA A 108 -0.70 4.76 -5.43
C ALA A 108 0.83 4.86 -5.31
N GLY A 109 1.34 5.34 -4.17
CA GLY A 109 2.77 5.36 -3.88
C GLY A 109 3.41 3.97 -3.81
N ALA A 110 2.72 3.01 -3.17
CA ALA A 110 3.15 1.62 -3.05
C ALA A 110 3.39 0.94 -4.41
N VAL A 111 2.52 1.21 -5.39
CA VAL A 111 2.62 0.65 -6.75
C VAL A 111 3.95 1.00 -7.41
N VAL A 112 4.51 2.18 -7.10
CA VAL A 112 5.75 2.69 -7.70
C VAL A 112 6.99 2.37 -6.87
N THR A 113 6.88 2.27 -5.55
CA THR A 113 8.03 2.06 -4.66
C THR A 113 8.40 0.60 -4.46
N VAL A 114 7.42 -0.31 -4.52
CA VAL A 114 7.70 -1.74 -4.41
C VAL A 114 8.36 -2.23 -5.70
N ASP A 115 9.57 -2.79 -5.56
CA ASP A 115 10.33 -3.27 -6.71
C ASP A 115 9.57 -4.28 -7.57
N ARG A 116 9.89 -4.28 -8.87
CA ARG A 116 9.27 -5.12 -9.88
C ARG A 116 10.17 -6.31 -10.16
N LEU A 117 9.76 -7.52 -9.78
CA LEU A 117 10.23 -8.69 -10.53
C LEU A 117 9.74 -8.56 -11.99
N PRO A 118 10.55 -8.98 -12.99
CA PRO A 118 10.28 -8.74 -14.42
C PRO A 118 8.97 -9.33 -14.95
N MET A 119 8.28 -10.18 -14.18
CA MET A 119 7.02 -10.82 -14.55
C MET A 119 5.75 -10.04 -14.11
N HIS A 120 5.87 -8.92 -13.37
CA HIS A 120 4.71 -8.21 -12.82
C HIS A 120 4.20 -7.05 -13.68
N THR A 121 2.89 -7.03 -13.95
CA THR A 121 2.23 -5.91 -14.66
C THR A 121 1.73 -4.85 -13.68
N TRP A 122 2.00 -3.57 -13.98
CA TRP A 122 1.51 -2.44 -13.18
C TRP A 122 -0.03 -2.40 -13.06
N LYS A 123 -0.73 -3.01 -14.02
CA LYS A 123 -2.19 -3.09 -14.07
C LYS A 123 -2.76 -3.92 -12.91
N SER A 124 -2.15 -5.05 -12.56
CA SER A 124 -2.67 -5.91 -11.47
C SER A 124 -2.60 -5.19 -10.12
N ARG A 125 -1.49 -4.50 -9.84
CA ARG A 125 -1.31 -3.72 -8.62
C ARG A 125 -2.27 -2.53 -8.56
N ALA A 126 -2.48 -1.83 -9.68
CA ALA A 126 -3.45 -0.74 -9.75
C ALA A 126 -4.88 -1.22 -9.46
N ILE A 127 -5.27 -2.39 -10.00
CA ILE A 127 -6.57 -3.01 -9.71
C ILE A 127 -6.68 -3.41 -8.24
N ALA A 128 -5.64 -4.02 -7.67
CA ALA A 128 -5.63 -4.42 -6.26
C ALA A 128 -5.77 -3.19 -5.33
N VAL A 129 -5.03 -2.12 -5.61
CA VAL A 129 -5.18 -0.85 -4.87
C VAL A 129 -6.57 -0.26 -5.06
N GLY A 130 -7.10 -0.25 -6.28
CA GLY A 130 -8.46 0.23 -6.54
C GLY A 130 -9.52 -0.55 -5.74
N ALA A 131 -9.40 -1.88 -5.71
CA ALA A 131 -10.27 -2.74 -4.92
C ALA A 131 -10.13 -2.47 -3.42
N THR A 132 -8.91 -2.25 -2.93
CA THR A 132 -8.66 -1.86 -1.53
C THR A 132 -9.29 -0.52 -1.18
N VAL A 133 -9.12 0.50 -2.02
CA VAL A 133 -9.74 1.82 -1.82
C VAL A 133 -11.25 1.69 -1.77
N PHE A 134 -11.84 0.95 -2.70
CA PHE A 134 -13.28 0.70 -2.73
C PHE A 134 -13.77 -0.07 -1.49
N TYR A 135 -13.03 -1.09 -1.07
CA TYR A 135 -13.34 -1.84 0.16
C TYR A 135 -13.31 -0.95 1.39
N VAL A 136 -12.27 -0.13 1.56
CA VAL A 136 -12.17 0.82 2.70
C VAL A 136 -13.28 1.86 2.65
N PHE A 137 -13.59 2.39 1.47
CA PHE A 137 -14.69 3.35 1.28
C PHE A 137 -16.02 2.78 1.79
N ILE A 138 -16.33 1.53 1.44
CA ILE A 138 -17.52 0.82 1.94
C ILE A 138 -17.41 0.59 3.45
N LEU A 139 -16.27 0.10 3.94
CA LEU A 139 -16.08 -0.26 5.33
C LEU A 139 -16.26 0.95 6.26
N VAL A 140 -15.72 2.11 5.88
CA VAL A 140 -15.88 3.38 6.62
C VAL A 140 -17.35 3.79 6.73
N ARG A 141 -18.19 3.44 5.75
CA ARG A 141 -19.63 3.81 5.72
C ARG A 141 -20.52 2.84 6.48
N ILE A 142 -20.16 1.57 6.53
CA ILE A 142 -20.94 0.54 7.24
C ILE A 142 -20.48 0.43 8.69
N ILE A 143 -19.17 0.34 8.92
CA ILE A 143 -18.57 0.13 10.24
C ILE A 143 -17.34 1.04 10.39
N PRO A 144 -17.54 2.35 10.69
CA PRO A 144 -16.47 3.35 10.70
C PRO A 144 -15.22 2.95 11.50
N PRO A 145 -15.33 2.36 12.71
CA PRO A 145 -14.16 1.94 13.48
C PRO A 145 -13.28 0.91 12.75
N LEU A 146 -13.91 -0.04 12.05
CA LEU A 146 -13.18 -1.05 11.26
C LEU A 146 -12.57 -0.43 10.00
N GLY A 147 -13.29 0.50 9.37
CA GLY A 147 -12.79 1.35 8.28
C GLY A 147 -11.46 2.00 8.63
N VAL A 148 -11.44 2.74 9.73
CA VAL A 148 -10.28 3.51 10.20
C VAL A 148 -9.13 2.59 10.62
N ALA A 149 -9.42 1.50 11.34
CA ALA A 149 -8.39 0.61 11.89
C ALA A 149 -7.69 -0.24 10.82
N SER A 150 -8.43 -0.67 9.78
CA SER A 150 -7.88 -1.52 8.71
C SER A 150 -7.19 -0.72 7.61
N ALA A 151 -7.58 0.54 7.40
CA ALA A 151 -7.07 1.41 6.33
C ALA A 151 -5.54 1.41 6.15
N PRO A 152 -4.70 1.56 7.19
CA PRO A 152 -3.25 1.62 6.99
C PRO A 152 -2.61 0.27 6.64
N LEU A 153 -3.26 -0.85 6.96
CA LEU A 153 -2.72 -2.19 6.73
C LEU A 153 -2.92 -2.66 5.29
N LEU A 154 -3.97 -2.18 4.63
CA LEU A 154 -4.43 -2.71 3.35
C LEU A 154 -3.59 -2.31 2.12
N PRO A 155 -3.04 -1.08 1.99
CA PRO A 155 -2.31 -0.68 0.78
C PRO A 155 -1.12 -1.57 0.44
N PHE A 156 -0.28 -1.87 1.42
CA PHE A 156 0.92 -2.69 1.21
C PHE A 156 0.60 -4.18 1.15
N THR A 157 -0.38 -4.65 1.92
CA THR A 157 -0.83 -6.05 1.85
C THR A 157 -1.50 -6.36 0.51
N ALA A 158 -2.28 -5.43 -0.06
CA ALA A 158 -2.90 -5.60 -1.37
C ALA A 158 -1.87 -5.70 -2.49
N VAL A 159 -0.83 -4.87 -2.46
CA VAL A 159 0.29 -4.96 -3.42
C VAL A 159 1.05 -6.28 -3.24
N ALA A 160 1.32 -6.69 -2.00
CA ALA A 160 1.97 -7.97 -1.72
C ALA A 160 1.15 -9.18 -2.22
N MET A 161 -0.17 -9.14 -2.02
CA MET A 161 -1.07 -10.19 -2.48
C MET A 161 -1.18 -10.23 -4.01
N ALA A 162 -1.21 -9.06 -4.66
CA ALA A 162 -1.22 -8.97 -6.12
C ALA A 162 0.06 -9.57 -6.72
N ASP A 163 1.22 -9.35 -6.08
CA ASP A 163 2.48 -9.95 -6.48
C ASP A 163 2.46 -11.47 -6.28
N TYR A 164 1.96 -11.95 -5.15
CA TYR A 164 1.83 -13.38 -4.84
C TYR A 164 0.93 -14.13 -5.85
N ILE A 165 -0.24 -13.57 -6.18
CA ILE A 165 -1.15 -14.18 -7.17
C ILE A 165 -0.52 -14.20 -8.57
N ALA A 166 0.24 -13.16 -8.93
CA ALA A 166 0.93 -13.12 -10.23
C ALA A 166 2.06 -14.17 -10.32
N GLU A 167 2.78 -14.39 -9.22
CA GLU A 167 3.81 -15.43 -9.10
C GLU A 167 3.20 -16.84 -9.23
N GLN A 168 2.05 -17.10 -8.59
CA GLN A 168 1.34 -18.39 -8.71
C GLN A 168 0.92 -18.72 -10.15
N ARG A 169 0.47 -17.71 -10.93
CA ARG A 169 0.05 -17.91 -12.33
C ARG A 169 1.21 -18.22 -13.28
N THR A 170 2.44 -17.92 -12.87
CA THR A 170 3.64 -18.11 -13.68
C THR A 170 4.34 -19.43 -13.37
N GLN A 171 4.00 -20.10 -12.26
CA GLN A 171 4.49 -21.45 -11.99
C GLN A 171 3.81 -22.45 -12.95
N PRO A 172 4.58 -23.14 -13.82
CA PRO A 172 4.05 -24.03 -14.84
C PRO A 172 3.60 -25.35 -14.18
N GLY A 173 2.41 -25.32 -13.57
CA GLY A 173 1.73 -26.51 -13.02
C GLY A 173 0.57 -27.01 -13.89
N ASN A 174 0.35 -26.42 -15.07
CA ASN A 174 -0.83 -26.69 -15.89
C ASN A 174 -0.52 -27.22 -17.31
N GLU A 175 0.73 -27.60 -17.60
CA GLU A 175 1.10 -28.22 -18.89
C GLU A 175 1.32 -29.73 -18.81
N SER A 176 1.35 -30.33 -17.60
CA SER A 176 1.62 -31.77 -17.42
C SER A 176 0.37 -32.65 -17.23
N ALA A 177 -0.85 -32.10 -17.35
CA ALA A 177 -2.10 -32.87 -17.23
C ALA A 177 -2.88 -33.07 -18.54
N GLY A 178 -2.38 -32.58 -19.69
CA GLY A 178 -3.10 -32.65 -20.98
C GLY A 178 -2.42 -33.46 -22.09
N GLY A 179 -1.22 -34.00 -21.87
CA GLY A 179 -0.38 -34.59 -22.93
C GLY A 179 0.01 -36.05 -22.73
N GLN A 180 -0.71 -36.80 -21.90
CA GLN A 180 -0.40 -38.22 -21.67
C GLN A 180 -1.65 -39.05 -21.39
N VAL A 181 -2.64 -38.97 -22.28
CA VAL A 181 -3.58 -40.07 -22.50
C VAL A 181 -3.95 -40.09 -23.99
N ALA A 182 -3.74 -41.26 -24.61
CA ALA A 182 -4.03 -41.68 -25.99
C ALA A 182 -2.96 -41.36 -27.04
#